data_AF-A0A024HIB5-F1
#
_entry.id   AF-A0A024HIB5-F1
#
_cell.length_a   1.000
_cell.length_b   1.000
_cell.length_c   1.000
_cell.angle_alpha   90.00
_cell.angle_beta   90.00
_cell.angle_gamma   90.00
#
_symmetry.space_group_name_H-M   'P 1'
#
loop_
_entity.id
_entity.type
_entity.pdbx_description
1 polymer ?
#
loop_
_entity_poly.entity_id
_entity_poly.type
_entity_poly.pdbx_seq_one_letter_code
_entity_poly.pdbx_strand_id
1 'polypeptide(L)' 'MNDDAQGHEAYRITYITLDEMSLHFETQVAFEDADGELVLREAPTLPDERRALRELIRQAA' A
#
# COMPACT_ATOMS: atom_id res chain seq x y z
N MET A 1 -15.23 13.92 -20.30
CA MET A 1 -14.85 13.09 -19.13
C MET A 1 -13.45 13.53 -18.80
N ASN A 2 -13.32 14.53 -17.92
CA ASN A 2 -12.03 15.20 -17.66
C ASN A 2 -11.24 14.35 -16.66
N ASP A 3 -9.99 14.11 -17.02
CA ASP A 3 -9.02 13.21 -16.37
C ASP A 3 -8.09 14.02 -15.43
N ASP A 4 -8.62 15.04 -14.74
CA ASP A 4 -7.82 16.04 -14.00
C ASP A 4 -8.14 16.08 -12.49
N ALA A 5 -8.32 14.92 -11.87
CA ALA A 5 -8.39 14.82 -10.40
C ALA A 5 -7.57 13.61 -9.88
N GLN A 6 -6.45 13.32 -10.55
CA GLN A 6 -5.45 12.43 -9.97
C GLN A 6 -4.67 13.28 -8.95
N GLY A 7 -5.19 13.30 -7.71
CA GLY A 7 -4.47 13.83 -6.56
C GLY A 7 -3.05 13.29 -6.53
N HIS A 8 -2.11 14.05 -5.97
CA HIS A 8 -0.73 13.60 -5.90
C HIS A 8 -0.64 12.41 -4.93
N GLU A 9 -0.03 11.30 -5.37
CA GLU A 9 0.31 10.20 -4.48
C GLU A 9 1.30 10.71 -3.43
N ALA A 10 0.82 10.81 -2.18
CA ALA A 10 1.59 11.31 -1.07
C ALA A 10 2.33 10.18 -0.37
N TYR A 11 1.62 9.08 -0.10
CA TYR A 11 2.17 7.93 0.63
C TYR A 11 1.61 6.61 0.09
N ARG A 12 2.45 5.58 0.14
CA ARG A 12 2.03 4.19 -0.06
C ARG A 12 2.26 3.41 1.22
N ILE A 13 1.22 2.72 1.68
CA ILE A 13 1.19 2.00 2.95
C ILE A 13 0.85 0.54 2.67
N THR A 14 1.73 -0.37 3.06
CA THR A 14 1.48 -1.82 2.95
C THR A 14 1.35 -2.42 4.35
N TYR A 15 0.16 -2.91 4.67
CA TYR A 15 -0.15 -3.65 5.88
C TYR A 15 0.16 -5.12 5.66
N ILE A 16 0.81 -5.73 6.66
CA ILE A 16 1.16 -7.15 6.64
C ILE A 16 0.63 -7.79 7.90
N THR A 17 -0.25 -8.77 7.74
CA THR A 17 -0.76 -9.57 8.85
C THR A 17 -0.16 -10.97 8.74
N LEU A 18 0.50 -11.41 9.81
CA LEU A 18 0.91 -12.80 9.99
C LEU A 18 -0.20 -13.51 10.76
N ASP A 19 -0.88 -14.45 10.09
CA ASP A 19 -1.75 -15.41 10.77
C ASP A 19 -1.02 -16.74 10.98
N GLU A 20 -1.69 -17.75 11.54
CA GLU A 20 -1.06 -19.00 11.98
C GLU A 20 -0.24 -19.72 10.89
N MET A 21 -0.48 -19.45 9.59
CA MET A 21 0.25 -20.13 8.51
C MET A 21 0.60 -19.24 7.31
N SER A 22 0.16 -17.99 7.25
CA SER A 22 0.26 -17.18 6.05
C SER A 22 0.44 -15.67 6.31
N LEU A 23 1.05 -15.02 5.31
CA LEU A 23 1.21 -13.57 5.29
C LEU A 23 0.16 -12.98 4.36
N HIS A 24 -0.71 -12.14 4.91
CA HIS A 24 -1.68 -11.33 4.18
C HIS A 24 -1.08 -9.95 3.89
N PHE A 25 -1.30 -9.46 2.68
CA PHE A 25 -0.78 -8.17 2.22
C PHE A 25 -1.93 -7.31 1.72
N GLU A 26 -2.07 -6.13 2.28
CA GLU A 26 -3.04 -5.11 1.88
C GLU A 26 -2.28 -3.81 1.65
N THR A 27 -2.48 -3.19 0.48
CA THR A 27 -1.81 -1.93 0.17
C THR A 27 -2.82 -0.83 -0.06
N GLN A 28 -2.55 0.32 0.54
CA GLN A 28 -3.31 1.54 0.34
C GLN A 28 -2.38 2.65 -0.15
N VAL A 29 -2.89 3.49 -1.01
CA VAL A 29 -2.23 4.70 -1.49
C VAL A 29 -3.02 5.90 -0.98
N ALA A 30 -2.34 6.77 -0.26
CA ALA A 30 -2.84 8.05 0.18
C ALA A 30 -2.63 9.07 -0.93
N PHE A 31 -3.72 9.68 -1.37
CA PHE A 31 -3.72 10.79 -2.30
C PHE A 31 -4.10 12.06 -1.56
N GLU A 32 -3.40 13.15 -1.82
CA GLU A 32 -3.85 14.48 -1.40
C GLU A 32 -4.86 14.99 -2.42
N ASP A 33 -6.06 15.35 -1.96
CA ASP A 33 -7.07 15.96 -2.81
C ASP A 33 -6.90 17.48 -2.93
N ALA A 34 -7.78 18.14 -3.68
CA ALA A 34 -7.69 19.56 -3.93
C ALA A 34 -7.94 20.43 -2.68
N ASP A 35 -8.56 19.87 -1.64
CA ASP A 35 -8.85 20.52 -0.37
C ASP A 35 -7.73 20.26 0.67
N GLY A 36 -6.69 19.49 0.29
CA GLY A 36 -5.57 19.11 1.14
C GLY A 36 -5.89 17.95 2.08
N GLU A 37 -6.99 17.23 1.86
CA GLU A 37 -7.33 16.04 2.62
C GLU A 37 -6.60 14.81 2.07
N LEU A 38 -6.25 13.89 2.96
CA LEU A 38 -5.65 12.61 2.57
C LEU A 38 -6.74 11.55 2.40
N VAL A 39 -6.91 11.10 1.16
CA VAL A 39 -7.84 10.04 0.80
C VAL A 39 -7.07 8.75 0.56
N LEU A 40 -7.41 7.70 1.31
CA LEU A 40 -6.84 6.36 1.13
C LEU A 40 -7.61 5.59 0.07
N ARG A 41 -6.88 4.98 -0.86
CA ARG A 41 -7.44 4.06 -1.87
C ARG A 41 -6.70 2.74 -1.85
N GLU A 42 -7.45 1.64 -1.97
CA GLU A 42 -6.84 0.33 -2.12
C GLU A 42 -6.04 0.25 -3.43
N ALA A 43 -4.89 -0.42 -3.34
CA ALA A 43 -4.02 -0.67 -4.46
C ALA A 43 -3.48 -2.10 -4.40
N PRO A 44 -3.11 -2.69 -5.55
CA PRO A 44 -2.46 -3.99 -5.55
C PRO A 44 -1.08 -3.88 -4.87
N THR A 45 -0.78 -4.82 -3.97
CA THR A 45 0.60 -5.03 -3.51
C THR A 45 1.39 -5.68 -4.63
N LEU A 46 2.47 -5.05 -5.08
CA LEU A 46 3.23 -5.53 -6.23
C LEU A 46 3.98 -6.84 -5.89
N PRO A 47 4.19 -7.75 -6.86
CA PRO A 47 4.89 -9.02 -6.60
C PRO A 47 6.30 -8.84 -6.01
N ASP A 48 7.06 -7.87 -6.52
CA ASP A 48 8.42 -7.59 -6.03
C ASP A 48 8.39 -7.00 -4.61
N GLU A 49 7.42 -6.14 -4.31
CA GLU A 49 7.16 -5.61 -2.97
C GLU A 49 6.82 -6.75 -2.00
N ARG A 50 5.91 -7.66 -2.38
CA ARG A 50 5.59 -8.85 -1.58
C ARG A 50 6.82 -9.70 -1.30
N ARG A 51 7.69 -9.92 -2.30
CA ARG A 51 8.91 -10.71 -2.13
C ARG A 51 9.86 -10.04 -1.13
N ALA A 52 10.16 -8.77 -1.32
CA ALA A 52 11.07 -8.02 -0.46
C ALA A 52 10.57 -8.01 1.00
N LEU A 53 9.28 -7.79 1.20
CA LEU A 53 8.66 -7.78 2.52
C LEU A 53 8.70 -9.16 3.21
N ARG A 54 8.50 -10.25 2.46
CA ARG A 54 8.64 -11.62 2.99
C ARG A 54 10.06 -11.90 3.45
N GLU A 55 11.06 -11.45 2.68
CA GLU A 55 12.47 -11.63 3.03
C GLU A 55 12.82 -10.84 4.30
N LEU A 56 12.34 -9.60 4.43
CA LEU A 56 12.50 -8.76 5.62
C LEU A 56 11.91 -9.38 6.88
N ILE A 57 10.67 -9.88 6.81
CA ILE A 57 9.99 -10.52 7.96
C ILE A 57 10.73 -11.78 8.39
N ARG A 58 11.23 -12.57 7.43
CA ARG A 58 12.01 -13.78 7.73
C ARG A 58 13.32 -13.48 8.44
N GLN A 59 13.96 -12.35 8.17
CA GLN A 59 15.19 -11.94 8.85
C GLN A 59 14.95 -11.39 10.25
N ALA A 60 13.74 -10.90 10.52
CA ALA A 60 13.34 -10.36 11.81
C ALA A 60 12.85 -11.41 12.82
N ALA A 61 12.58 -12.65 12.36
CA ALA A 61 12.13 -13.79 13.16
C ALA A 61 13.30 -14.68 13.58
#